data_AF-A0A7G5E1N0-F1
#
_entry.id   AF-A0A7G5E1N0-F1
#
_cell.length_a   1.000
_cell.length_b   1.000
_cell.length_c   1.000
_cell.angle_alpha   90.00
_cell.angle_beta   90.00
_cell.angle_gamma   90.00
#
_symmetry.space_group_name_H-M   'P 1'
#
loop_
_entity.id
_entity.type
_entity.pdbx_description
1 polymer ?
#
loop_
_entity_poly.entity_id
_entity_poly.type
_entity_poly.pdbx_seq_one_letter_code
_entity_poly.pdbx_strand_id
1 'polypeptide(L)'
;MKKISLSIVILLNTVFMLSAQSKSNFVMQLAGFDQYENAAVTIQRIDEDADVLKLETELTDGHVFSVIGGKGKIELANLPKHFILTVNMYKQGSRNEFIDNWYVSATDSIVVTNNHSVRNFDKITFSGFGAERYRLQYMLDGILLNRVNYKRYSRSGRYFSGEYANSKDMERAVDMNIEAGRLVNKSELDFLAKEWMLKNMFYKIYHTYLLRPLTVSFIKNDSKRTEDIASILNKFESFYGGTIVEKGKLSSSNYIDFYLAYWYLKNTLFGQNKINYRIKLLEDNFKGQSLENIGYAAIKRSFYGMDEESRKVFLDWLIANSKSSIRLEKLKIREAVAVGKPFPDFELTDLNGKVWHKKDLLGKVVFFDFYYTGCNNCAIYFKNTVSKVEEHFSKNPNVLFVSVSIDKEKELWKKSIESKKYNSDHSIKLYTNGLRDHHPLIEYLNIRAYPFPILMGKTGLIETSDNVKLGRTGKKIEMLIESINQVLKR
;
A
#
# COMPACT_ATOMS: atom_id res chain seq x y z
N MET A 1 55.81 -3.94 19.22
CA MET A 1 54.69 -2.97 19.19
C MET A 1 53.60 -3.30 18.15
N LYS A 2 53.90 -3.58 16.87
CA LYS A 2 52.87 -3.91 15.85
C LYS A 2 52.03 -5.20 16.06
N LYS A 3 52.57 -6.24 16.71
CA LYS A 3 51.79 -7.47 17.05
C LYS A 3 50.86 -7.29 18.26
N ILE A 4 51.20 -6.36 19.15
CA ILE A 4 50.39 -6.03 20.34
C ILE A 4 49.21 -5.14 19.94
N SER A 5 49.40 -4.21 18.98
CA SER A 5 48.29 -3.39 18.45
C SER A 5 47.26 -4.19 17.65
N LEU A 6 47.68 -5.22 16.90
CA LEU A 6 46.74 -6.06 16.14
C LEU A 6 45.91 -6.98 17.06
N SER A 7 46.54 -7.50 18.12
CA SER A 7 45.87 -8.34 19.11
C SER A 7 44.89 -7.54 19.99
N ILE A 8 45.19 -6.26 20.28
CA ILE A 8 44.30 -5.35 21.00
C ILE A 8 43.11 -4.92 20.14
N VAL A 9 43.27 -4.71 18.83
CA VAL A 9 42.16 -4.40 17.90
C VAL A 9 41.23 -5.61 17.69
N ILE A 10 41.78 -6.82 17.67
CA ILE A 10 40.99 -8.06 17.63
C ILE A 10 40.27 -8.25 18.97
N LEU A 11 40.95 -8.06 20.12
CA LEU A 11 40.33 -8.15 21.44
C LEU A 11 39.21 -7.11 21.62
N LEU A 12 39.41 -5.85 21.20
CA LEU A 12 38.39 -4.79 21.25
C LEU A 12 37.20 -5.10 20.33
N ASN A 13 37.42 -5.69 19.15
CA ASN A 13 36.34 -6.16 18.28
C ASN A 13 35.58 -7.35 18.88
N THR A 14 36.25 -8.31 19.51
CA THR A 14 35.58 -9.42 20.22
C THR A 14 34.87 -8.97 21.49
N VAL A 15 35.40 -7.99 22.24
CA VAL A 15 34.76 -7.42 23.45
C VAL A 15 33.57 -6.53 23.08
N PHE A 16 33.60 -5.80 21.95
CA PHE A 16 32.41 -5.14 21.39
C PHE A 16 31.38 -6.13 20.86
N MET A 17 31.80 -7.25 20.27
CA MET A 17 30.90 -8.34 19.84
C MET A 17 30.25 -9.06 21.03
N LEU A 18 30.97 -9.27 22.13
CA LEU A 18 30.46 -9.91 23.36
C LEU A 18 29.60 -8.95 24.21
N SER A 19 29.86 -7.63 24.20
CA SER A 19 29.02 -6.66 24.92
C SER A 19 27.76 -6.26 24.16
N ALA A 20 27.76 -6.37 22.83
CA ALA A 20 26.55 -6.24 21.99
C ALA A 20 25.61 -7.45 22.09
N GLN A 21 26.07 -8.57 22.67
CA GLN A 21 25.31 -9.81 22.71
C GLN A 21 24.26 -9.90 23.84
N SER A 22 24.03 -8.83 24.61
CA SER A 22 23.13 -8.90 25.78
C SER A 22 21.84 -8.08 25.72
N LYS A 23 21.56 -7.28 24.68
CA LYS A 23 20.26 -6.58 24.56
C LYS A 23 19.71 -6.36 23.13
N SER A 24 20.52 -6.46 22.08
CA SER A 24 20.06 -6.36 20.69
C SER A 24 20.27 -7.67 19.94
N ASN A 25 19.28 -8.09 19.15
CA ASN A 25 19.38 -9.31 18.36
C ASN A 25 20.01 -8.98 17.00
N PHE A 26 19.51 -7.95 16.29
CA PHE A 26 19.92 -7.58 14.93
C PHE A 26 20.60 -6.20 14.87
N VAL A 27 21.64 -6.06 14.06
CA VAL A 27 22.36 -4.79 13.84
C VAL A 27 22.62 -4.53 12.35
N MET A 28 22.27 -3.33 11.87
CA MET A 28 22.64 -2.83 10.55
C MET A 28 23.27 -1.44 10.65
N GLN A 29 24.51 -1.29 10.18
CA GLN A 29 25.19 -0.01 10.07
C GLN A 29 25.13 0.48 8.62
N LEU A 30 24.81 1.76 8.42
CA LEU A 30 24.79 2.43 7.12
C LEU A 30 25.97 3.40 7.05
N ALA A 31 26.70 3.39 5.93
CA ALA A 31 27.80 4.32 5.66
C ALA A 31 27.72 4.86 4.22
N GLY A 32 27.99 6.14 4.01
CA GLY A 32 27.93 6.79 2.69
C GLY A 32 26.50 7.10 2.21
N PHE A 33 25.55 7.23 3.13
CA PHE A 33 24.15 7.56 2.81
C PHE A 33 23.84 9.04 3.04
N ASP A 34 24.84 9.93 2.90
CA ASP A 34 24.78 11.37 3.20
C ASP A 34 23.65 12.12 2.50
N GLN A 35 23.17 11.60 1.37
CA GLN A 35 22.07 12.20 0.61
C GLN A 35 20.68 12.02 1.25
N TYR A 36 20.55 11.23 2.33
CA TYR A 36 19.29 10.94 2.99
C TYR A 36 19.27 11.53 4.41
N GLU A 37 18.10 12.02 4.81
CA GLU A 37 17.87 12.70 6.09
C GLU A 37 17.58 11.71 7.22
N ASN A 38 16.75 10.70 6.93
CA ASN A 38 16.31 9.69 7.88
C ASN A 38 15.97 8.37 7.19
N ALA A 39 15.86 7.30 8.00
CA ALA A 39 15.44 5.98 7.57
C ALA A 39 14.27 5.48 8.43
N ALA A 40 13.31 4.78 7.82
CA ALA A 40 12.23 4.07 8.49
C ALA A 40 12.36 2.57 8.23
N VAL A 41 12.12 1.77 9.27
CA VAL A 41 12.27 0.31 9.22
C VAL A 41 10.93 -0.35 9.49
N THR A 42 10.60 -1.36 8.69
CA THR A 42 9.44 -2.22 8.94
C THR A 42 9.92 -3.66 9.06
N ILE A 43 9.45 -4.34 10.09
CA ILE A 43 9.65 -5.78 10.26
C ILE A 43 8.32 -6.51 10.10
N GLN A 44 8.37 -7.70 9.51
CA GLN A 44 7.22 -8.59 9.41
C GLN A 44 7.68 -10.01 9.77
N ARG A 45 6.93 -10.70 10.63
CA ARG A 45 7.26 -12.09 10.96
C ARG A 45 6.92 -12.99 9.78
N ILE A 46 7.70 -14.05 9.57
CA ILE A 46 7.48 -14.96 8.43
C ILE A 46 6.19 -15.78 8.60
N ASP A 47 5.77 -16.01 9.84
CA ASP A 47 4.52 -16.67 10.18
C ASP A 47 3.31 -15.72 10.21
N GLU A 48 3.55 -14.42 10.04
CA GLU A 48 2.51 -13.41 9.91
C GLU A 48 2.27 -13.06 8.44
N ASP A 49 1.01 -12.97 8.06
CA ASP A 49 0.64 -12.69 6.68
C ASP A 49 0.96 -11.24 6.30
N ALA A 50 1.40 -11.04 5.05
CA ALA A 50 1.91 -9.74 4.58
C ALA A 50 0.90 -8.58 4.59
N ASP A 51 -0.38 -8.87 4.86
CA ASP A 51 -1.47 -7.89 5.02
C ASP A 51 -2.03 -7.81 6.45
N VAL A 52 -1.54 -8.60 7.41
CA VAL A 52 -1.71 -8.29 8.83
C VAL A 52 -0.81 -7.10 9.09
N LEU A 53 -1.45 -5.93 9.22
CA LEU A 53 -0.87 -4.69 9.74
C LEU A 53 0.66 -4.64 9.62
N LYS A 54 1.17 -4.08 8.52
CA LYS A 54 2.35 -3.22 8.67
C LYS A 54 1.92 -2.16 9.69
N LEU A 55 2.12 -2.44 10.97
CA LEU A 55 2.52 -1.39 11.86
C LEU A 55 3.75 -0.84 11.15
N GLU A 56 3.56 0.25 10.40
CA GLU A 56 4.57 1.29 10.45
C GLU A 56 4.62 1.66 11.93
N THR A 57 5.34 0.86 12.72
CA THR A 57 6.18 1.45 13.73
C THR A 57 7.09 2.38 12.93
N GLU A 58 6.65 3.63 12.75
CA GLU A 58 7.53 4.65 13.30
C GLU A 58 7.84 4.13 14.69
N LEU A 59 9.07 3.63 14.91
CA LEU A 59 9.54 3.32 16.24
C LEU A 59 9.53 4.65 17.00
N THR A 60 8.34 5.04 17.44
CA THR A 60 8.01 6.21 18.24
C THR A 60 8.14 5.90 19.72
N ASP A 61 8.84 4.82 20.04
CA ASP A 61 9.61 4.72 21.27
C ASP A 61 11.09 5.00 20.96
N GLY A 62 11.39 6.29 20.75
CA GLY A 62 12.71 6.82 21.08
C GLY A 62 13.88 6.63 20.11
N HIS A 63 13.70 6.13 18.88
CA HIS A 63 14.81 6.07 17.91
C HIS A 63 14.39 6.52 16.50
N VAL A 64 14.12 7.81 16.35
CA VAL A 64 14.35 8.49 15.06
C VAL A 64 15.85 8.43 14.80
N PHE A 65 16.28 7.55 13.88
CA PHE A 65 17.68 7.49 13.49
C PHE A 65 17.96 8.63 12.49
N SER A 66 18.44 9.75 13.03
CA SER A 66 19.02 10.80 12.21
C SER A 66 20.25 10.25 11.49
N VAL A 67 20.28 10.29 10.16
CA VAL A 67 21.49 10.02 9.39
C VAL A 67 22.35 11.28 9.49
N ILE A 68 23.09 11.45 10.60
CA ILE A 68 23.97 12.61 10.80
C ILE A 68 25.29 12.32 10.09
N GLY A 69 25.55 12.99 8.97
CA GLY A 69 26.80 12.86 8.20
C GLY A 69 26.97 11.50 7.52
N GLY A 70 25.89 10.96 6.93
CA GLY A 70 25.91 9.76 6.08
C GLY A 70 26.16 8.44 6.77
N LYS A 71 26.21 8.45 8.10
CA LYS A 71 26.31 7.27 8.96
C LYS A 71 25.00 7.06 9.70
N GLY A 72 24.54 5.81 9.74
CA GLY A 72 23.33 5.40 10.44
C GLY A 72 23.52 4.05 11.10
N LYS A 73 22.74 3.75 12.14
CA LYS A 73 22.75 2.46 12.83
C LYS A 73 21.31 2.07 13.13
N ILE A 74 20.93 0.85 12.79
CA ILE A 74 19.65 0.23 13.09
C ILE A 74 19.96 -0.92 14.05
N GLU A 75 19.35 -0.89 15.23
CA GLU A 75 19.46 -1.96 16.22
C GLU A 75 18.07 -2.40 16.63
N LEU A 76 17.81 -3.70 16.53
CA LEU A 76 16.50 -4.28 16.81
C LEU A 76 16.64 -5.40 17.84
N ALA A 77 15.76 -5.41 18.83
CA ALA A 77 15.71 -6.39 19.91
C ALA A 77 14.39 -7.17 19.89
N ASN A 78 14.31 -8.27 20.63
CA ASN A 78 13.10 -9.10 20.78
C ASN A 78 12.52 -9.60 19.44
N LEU A 79 13.39 -9.84 18.47
CA LEU A 79 13.00 -10.29 17.14
C LEU A 79 12.75 -11.81 17.08
N PRO A 80 11.81 -12.27 16.23
CA PRO A 80 11.74 -13.68 15.85
C PRO A 80 13.04 -14.12 15.19
N LYS A 81 13.38 -15.41 15.31
CA LYS A 81 14.62 -15.99 14.76
C LYS A 81 14.86 -15.59 13.29
N HIS A 82 13.80 -15.55 12.50
CA HIS A 82 13.83 -15.06 11.13
C HIS A 82 12.64 -14.13 10.88
N PHE A 83 12.86 -13.08 10.09
CA PHE A 83 11.85 -12.08 9.80
C PHE A 83 12.12 -11.43 8.43
N ILE A 84 11.14 -10.67 7.95
CA ILE A 84 11.21 -9.88 6.73
C ILE A 84 11.48 -8.42 7.10
N LEU A 85 12.43 -7.80 6.42
CA LEU A 85 12.85 -6.42 6.63
C LEU A 85 12.53 -5.56 5.41
N THR A 86 11.99 -4.38 5.65
CA THR A 86 11.92 -3.26 4.69
C THR A 86 12.62 -2.05 5.31
N VAL A 87 13.46 -1.36 4.54
CA VAL A 87 14.11 -0.10 4.94
C VAL A 87 13.81 0.97 3.89
N ASN A 88 13.16 2.04 4.32
CA ASN A 88 12.85 3.22 3.53
C ASN A 88 13.75 4.38 3.93
N MET A 89 14.42 5.01 2.96
CA MET A 89 15.26 6.18 3.15
C MET A 89 14.51 7.43 2.68
N TYR A 90 14.67 8.57 3.36
CA TYR A 90 13.95 9.79 3.04
C TYR A 90 14.91 10.90 2.63
N LYS A 91 14.52 11.66 1.61
CA LYS A 91 15.26 12.84 1.12
C LYS A 91 14.26 13.93 0.76
N GLN A 92 14.35 15.09 1.39
CA GLN A 92 13.45 16.23 1.16
C GLN A 92 11.97 15.81 1.25
N GLY A 93 11.64 15.01 2.27
CA GLY A 93 10.30 14.45 2.46
C GLY A 93 9.88 13.36 1.46
N SER A 94 10.71 13.04 0.46
CA SER A 94 10.43 11.98 -0.51
C SER A 94 10.95 10.62 -0.04
N ARG A 95 10.05 9.63 0.01
CA ARG A 95 10.36 8.23 0.35
C ARG A 95 11.10 7.54 -0.80
N ASN A 96 12.21 6.90 -0.48
CA ASN A 96 13.01 6.06 -1.37
C ASN A 96 13.15 4.67 -0.73
N GLU A 97 12.59 3.65 -1.36
CA GLU A 97 12.73 2.29 -0.87
C GLU A 97 14.14 1.77 -1.15
N PHE A 98 14.84 1.33 -0.11
CA PHE A 98 16.22 0.85 -0.20
C PHE A 98 16.28 -0.68 -0.08
N ILE A 99 15.70 -1.22 0.97
CA ILE A 99 15.52 -2.66 1.18
C ILE A 99 14.02 -2.93 1.16
N ASP A 100 13.57 -3.86 0.32
CA ASP A 100 12.15 -4.19 0.21
C ASP A 100 11.92 -5.68 0.33
N ASN A 101 11.26 -6.08 1.42
CA ASN A 101 10.84 -7.44 1.66
C ASN A 101 12.05 -8.37 1.57
N TRP A 102 13.06 -8.18 2.43
CA TRP A 102 14.27 -9.00 2.47
C TRP A 102 14.23 -9.98 3.64
N TYR A 103 14.64 -11.22 3.44
CA TYR A 103 14.73 -12.23 4.51
C TYR A 103 15.95 -12.00 5.39
N VAL A 104 15.74 -11.95 6.71
CA VAL A 104 16.74 -11.58 7.70
C VAL A 104 16.76 -12.57 8.87
N SER A 105 17.93 -12.77 9.48
CA SER A 105 18.07 -13.51 10.72
C SER A 105 18.12 -12.53 11.88
N ALA A 106 17.50 -12.90 13.00
CA ALA A 106 17.60 -12.15 14.23
C ALA A 106 19.04 -11.82 14.58
N THR A 107 20.00 -12.70 14.26
CA THR A 107 21.42 -12.59 14.65
C THR A 107 22.30 -11.83 13.67
N ASP A 108 21.77 -11.30 12.56
CA ASP A 108 22.62 -10.65 11.57
C ASP A 108 23.23 -9.35 12.13
N SER A 109 24.50 -9.12 11.80
CA SER A 109 25.24 -7.91 12.18
C SER A 109 26.02 -7.43 10.96
N ILE A 110 25.45 -6.48 10.24
CA ILE A 110 25.90 -6.08 8.91
C ILE A 110 26.29 -4.61 8.82
N VAL A 111 27.28 -4.33 7.98
CA VAL A 111 27.63 -2.98 7.54
C VAL A 111 27.28 -2.85 6.06
N VAL A 112 26.51 -1.82 5.73
CA VAL A 112 26.08 -1.46 4.39
C VAL A 112 26.79 -0.17 4.00
N THR A 113 27.59 -0.22 2.95
CA THR A 113 28.35 0.94 2.49
C THR A 113 27.88 1.34 1.11
N ASN A 114 27.44 2.59 0.95
CA ASN A 114 27.24 3.21 -0.35
C ASN A 114 28.55 3.87 -0.80
N ASN A 115 29.19 3.27 -1.79
CA ASN A 115 30.49 3.70 -2.31
C ASN A 115 30.36 4.80 -3.38
N HIS A 116 29.14 5.30 -3.65
CA HIS A 116 28.86 6.29 -4.70
C HIS A 116 29.41 5.92 -6.10
N SER A 117 29.56 4.62 -6.37
CA SER A 117 30.16 4.13 -7.63
C SER A 117 29.33 4.50 -8.86
N VAL A 118 30.04 4.78 -9.96
CA VAL A 118 29.46 5.05 -11.30
C VAL A 118 28.95 3.76 -11.96
N ARG A 119 29.47 2.60 -11.55
CA ARG A 119 28.94 1.30 -11.95
C ARG A 119 27.79 0.94 -11.02
N ASN A 120 26.58 0.79 -11.57
CA ASN A 120 25.32 0.61 -10.83
C ASN A 120 25.28 -0.50 -9.75
N PHE A 121 26.25 -1.43 -9.74
CA PHE A 121 26.28 -2.55 -8.81
C PHE A 121 27.35 -2.51 -7.73
N ASP A 122 28.48 -1.88 -7.97
CA ASP A 122 29.50 -1.69 -6.93
C ASP A 122 29.11 -0.52 -6.01
N LYS A 123 27.95 0.10 -6.27
CA LYS A 123 27.42 1.22 -5.51
C LYS A 123 27.15 0.85 -4.06
N ILE A 124 26.68 -0.37 -3.77
CA ILE A 124 26.39 -0.82 -2.41
C ILE A 124 27.20 -2.08 -2.10
N THR A 125 27.95 -2.07 -1.01
CA THR A 125 28.64 -3.24 -0.48
C THR A 125 28.11 -3.62 0.89
N PHE A 126 28.19 -4.90 1.22
CA PHE A 126 27.77 -5.45 2.50
C PHE A 126 28.96 -6.16 3.14
N SER A 127 29.12 -6.08 4.46
CA SER A 127 30.10 -6.85 5.25
C SER A 127 29.52 -7.19 6.62
N GLY A 128 30.20 -8.06 7.39
CA GLY A 128 29.72 -8.55 8.69
C GLY A 128 29.02 -9.91 8.63
N PHE A 129 28.42 -10.30 9.74
CA PHE A 129 27.74 -11.59 9.91
C PHE A 129 26.38 -11.58 9.22
N GLY A 130 26.15 -12.51 8.29
CA GLY A 130 24.96 -12.56 7.45
C GLY A 130 25.08 -11.79 6.12
N ALA A 131 26.19 -11.08 5.87
CA ALA A 131 26.35 -10.21 4.72
C ALA A 131 26.18 -10.89 3.35
N GLU A 132 26.52 -12.18 3.22
CA GLU A 132 26.30 -12.94 1.99
C GLU A 132 24.83 -12.91 1.54
N ARG A 133 23.90 -13.01 2.49
CA ARG A 133 22.46 -12.99 2.20
C ARG A 133 22.03 -11.68 1.56
N TYR A 134 22.50 -10.56 2.12
CA TYR A 134 22.23 -9.22 1.63
C TYR A 134 22.86 -8.97 0.25
N ARG A 135 24.10 -9.44 0.03
CA ARG A 135 24.75 -9.35 -1.29
C ARG A 135 23.94 -10.10 -2.34
N LEU A 136 23.53 -11.32 -2.04
CA LEU A 136 22.73 -12.12 -2.97
C LEU A 136 21.38 -11.46 -3.25
N GLN A 137 20.68 -10.96 -2.24
CA GLN A 137 19.39 -10.27 -2.43
C GLN A 137 19.54 -9.01 -3.28
N TYR A 138 20.58 -8.21 -3.02
CA TYR A 138 20.91 -7.05 -3.83
C TYR A 138 21.23 -7.41 -5.30
N MET A 139 21.93 -8.53 -5.52
CA MET A 139 22.17 -9.05 -6.88
C MET A 139 20.87 -9.48 -7.57
N LEU A 140 19.98 -10.16 -6.84
CA LEU A 140 18.69 -10.62 -7.36
C LEU A 140 17.77 -9.44 -7.74
N ASP A 141 17.68 -8.41 -6.90
CA ASP A 141 16.99 -7.16 -7.25
C ASP A 141 17.66 -6.47 -8.46
N GLY A 142 18.98 -6.62 -8.58
CA GLY A 142 19.77 -6.27 -9.76
C GLY A 142 19.30 -6.89 -11.07
N ILE A 143 18.75 -8.11 -11.05
CA ILE A 143 18.24 -8.80 -12.23
C ILE A 143 17.03 -8.03 -12.78
N LEU A 144 16.11 -7.63 -11.90
CA LEU A 144 14.93 -6.80 -12.24
C LEU A 144 15.31 -5.41 -12.75
N LEU A 145 16.48 -4.90 -12.39
CA LEU A 145 16.94 -3.60 -12.87
C LEU A 145 17.78 -3.70 -14.15
N ASN A 146 17.90 -4.89 -14.76
CA ASN A 146 18.79 -5.19 -15.89
C ASN A 146 20.23 -4.72 -15.64
N ARG A 147 20.63 -4.81 -14.38
CA ARG A 147 21.97 -4.47 -13.98
C ARG A 147 22.84 -5.73 -14.11
N VAL A 148 22.32 -6.94 -13.86
CA VAL A 148 23.04 -8.22 -14.04
C VAL A 148 23.15 -8.52 -15.53
N ASN A 149 24.34 -8.94 -15.96
CA ASN A 149 24.63 -9.23 -17.36
C ASN A 149 24.03 -10.60 -17.75
N TYR A 150 22.71 -10.67 -17.96
CA TYR A 150 22.03 -11.85 -18.49
C TYR A 150 21.76 -11.62 -19.99
N LYS A 151 22.50 -12.35 -20.83
CA LYS A 151 22.89 -11.97 -22.21
C LYS A 151 21.79 -12.01 -23.29
N ARG A 152 20.49 -12.02 -22.97
CA ARG A 152 19.45 -12.32 -23.99
C ARG A 152 18.53 -11.18 -24.39
N TYR A 153 18.25 -10.20 -23.51
CA TYR A 153 17.28 -9.12 -23.81
C TYR A 153 17.92 -7.74 -23.62
N SER A 154 17.79 -6.87 -24.63
CA SER A 154 18.42 -5.54 -24.62
C SER A 154 17.79 -4.56 -23.61
N ARG A 155 18.55 -3.53 -23.22
CA ARG A 155 18.06 -2.37 -22.44
C ARG A 155 17.32 -1.44 -23.40
N SER A 156 16.00 -1.38 -23.34
CA SER A 156 15.27 -0.24 -23.92
C SER A 156 14.23 0.25 -22.93
N GLY A 157 14.21 1.55 -22.66
CA GLY A 157 13.18 2.17 -21.80
C GLY A 157 11.78 2.21 -22.44
N ARG A 158 11.58 1.56 -23.60
CA ARG A 158 10.32 1.57 -24.37
C ARG A 158 9.37 0.43 -24.00
N TYR A 159 9.78 -0.51 -23.14
CA TYR A 159 9.03 -1.73 -22.82
C TYR A 159 7.73 -1.53 -22.00
N PHE A 160 7.28 -0.29 -21.83
CA PHE A 160 6.11 0.06 -21.01
C PHE A 160 4.98 0.75 -21.79
N SER A 161 5.10 0.94 -23.11
CA SER A 161 3.90 1.11 -23.92
C SER A 161 3.26 -0.28 -24.03
N GLY A 162 2.02 -0.45 -23.58
CA GLY A 162 1.30 -1.73 -23.57
C GLY A 162 1.06 -2.37 -24.96
N GLU A 163 1.87 -2.04 -25.96
CA GLU A 163 1.88 -2.50 -27.35
C GLU A 163 2.64 -3.83 -27.56
N TYR A 164 3.34 -4.38 -26.56
CA TYR A 164 4.24 -5.53 -26.77
C TYR A 164 4.15 -6.65 -25.72
N ALA A 165 2.95 -7.03 -25.30
CA ALA A 165 2.78 -8.27 -24.55
C ALA A 165 2.91 -9.49 -25.48
N ASN A 166 4.13 -9.81 -25.91
CA ASN A 166 4.43 -10.95 -26.79
C ASN A 166 5.12 -12.08 -26.00
N SER A 167 5.32 -13.25 -26.63
CA SER A 167 6.06 -14.40 -26.05
C SER A 167 7.42 -14.02 -25.43
N LYS A 168 8.06 -12.95 -25.90
CA LYS A 168 9.35 -12.44 -25.44
C LYS A 168 9.36 -12.01 -23.96
N ASP A 169 8.26 -11.46 -23.45
CA ASP A 169 8.18 -11.05 -22.04
C ASP A 169 8.08 -12.26 -21.11
N MET A 170 7.33 -13.29 -21.54
CA MET A 170 7.31 -14.58 -20.85
C MET A 170 8.68 -15.25 -20.88
N GLU A 171 9.32 -15.36 -22.04
CA GLU A 171 10.65 -15.95 -22.18
C GLU A 171 11.69 -15.20 -21.33
N ARG A 172 11.61 -13.86 -21.30
CA ARG A 172 12.45 -13.03 -20.42
C ARG A 172 12.23 -13.35 -18.95
N ALA A 173 10.97 -13.41 -18.50
CA ALA A 173 10.66 -13.76 -17.13
C ALA A 173 11.20 -15.16 -16.77
N VAL A 174 11.10 -16.13 -17.69
CA VAL A 174 11.67 -17.48 -17.53
C VAL A 174 13.20 -17.42 -17.39
N ASP A 175 13.90 -16.74 -18.30
CA ASP A 175 15.36 -16.64 -18.29
C ASP A 175 15.87 -15.94 -17.01
N MET A 176 15.19 -14.88 -16.57
CA MET A 176 15.51 -14.19 -15.31
C MET A 176 15.32 -15.10 -14.10
N ASN A 177 14.28 -15.94 -14.10
CA ASN A 177 14.04 -16.92 -13.05
C ASN A 177 15.10 -18.02 -13.02
N ILE A 178 15.52 -18.53 -14.19
CA ILE A 178 16.61 -19.50 -14.29
C ILE A 178 17.90 -18.92 -13.72
N GLU A 179 18.23 -17.68 -14.07
CA GLU A 179 19.43 -17.01 -13.56
C GLU A 179 19.34 -16.75 -12.04
N ALA A 180 18.19 -16.29 -11.54
CA ALA A 180 17.95 -16.14 -10.11
C ALA A 180 18.13 -17.48 -9.38
N GLY A 181 17.54 -18.55 -9.90
CA GLY A 181 17.67 -19.91 -9.37
C GLY A 181 19.12 -20.38 -9.34
N ARG A 182 19.86 -20.15 -10.43
CA ARG A 182 21.29 -20.47 -10.51
C ARG A 182 22.11 -19.74 -9.45
N LEU A 183 21.86 -18.45 -9.23
CA LEU A 183 22.57 -17.66 -8.23
C LEU A 183 22.24 -18.12 -6.80
N VAL A 184 20.96 -18.35 -6.49
CA VAL A 184 20.55 -18.81 -5.15
C VAL A 184 21.11 -20.21 -4.87
N ASN A 185 21.01 -21.14 -5.81
CA ASN A 185 21.51 -22.51 -5.63
C ASN A 185 23.02 -22.59 -5.44
N LYS A 186 23.79 -21.65 -6.03
CA LYS A 186 25.26 -21.57 -5.86
C LYS A 186 25.70 -20.91 -4.55
N SER A 187 24.81 -20.23 -3.84
CA SER A 187 25.14 -19.58 -2.56
C SER A 187 25.38 -20.60 -1.44
N GLU A 188 26.07 -20.18 -0.38
CA GLU A 188 26.33 -21.01 0.80
C GLU A 188 25.25 -20.83 1.88
N LEU A 189 24.16 -20.12 1.55
CA LEU A 189 23.04 -19.89 2.47
C LEU A 189 22.33 -21.18 2.89
N ASP A 190 21.69 -21.11 4.06
CA ASP A 190 20.83 -22.17 4.58
C ASP A 190 19.60 -22.43 3.70
N PHE A 191 19.00 -23.60 3.89
CA PHE A 191 17.86 -24.05 3.09
C PHE A 191 16.66 -23.10 3.17
N LEU A 192 16.34 -22.56 4.36
CA LEU A 192 15.16 -21.71 4.55
C LEU A 192 15.34 -20.37 3.82
N ALA A 193 16.52 -19.76 3.91
CA ALA A 193 16.84 -18.54 3.18
C ALA A 193 16.77 -18.76 1.66
N LYS A 194 17.32 -19.87 1.15
CA LYS A 194 17.25 -20.24 -0.27
C LYS A 194 15.82 -20.42 -0.75
N GLU A 195 15.03 -21.23 -0.04
CA GLU A 195 13.61 -21.47 -0.35
C GLU A 195 12.83 -20.16 -0.42
N TRP A 196 13.01 -19.28 0.57
CA TRP A 196 12.32 -18.00 0.61
C TRP A 196 12.75 -17.10 -0.57
N MET A 197 14.05 -16.99 -0.85
CA MET A 197 14.57 -16.15 -1.93
C MET A 197 14.09 -16.62 -3.30
N LEU A 198 14.11 -17.93 -3.56
CA LEU A 198 13.59 -18.52 -4.79
C LEU A 198 12.11 -18.20 -4.99
N LYS A 199 11.29 -18.46 -3.96
CA LYS A 199 9.84 -18.21 -4.01
C LYS A 199 9.55 -16.71 -4.22
N ASN A 200 10.21 -15.85 -3.44
CA ASN A 200 9.97 -14.41 -3.53
C ASN A 200 10.40 -13.83 -4.89
N MET A 201 11.56 -14.24 -5.42
CA MET A 201 12.03 -13.81 -6.74
C MET A 201 11.14 -14.31 -7.86
N PHE A 202 10.64 -15.54 -7.76
CA PHE A 202 9.70 -16.08 -8.72
C PHE A 202 8.47 -15.18 -8.87
N TYR A 203 7.80 -14.86 -7.76
CA TYR A 203 6.61 -14.00 -7.81
C TYR A 203 6.95 -12.58 -8.26
N LYS A 204 8.05 -12.01 -7.76
CA LYS A 204 8.46 -10.64 -8.10
C LYS A 204 8.76 -10.48 -9.59
N ILE A 205 9.48 -11.44 -10.19
CA ILE A 205 9.82 -11.43 -11.62
C ILE A 205 8.54 -11.57 -12.47
N TYR A 206 7.73 -12.62 -12.24
CA TYR A 206 6.54 -12.84 -13.06
C TYR A 206 5.49 -11.74 -12.90
N HIS A 207 5.29 -11.22 -11.69
CA HIS A 207 4.44 -10.06 -11.50
C HIS A 207 4.92 -8.87 -12.34
N THR A 208 6.21 -8.54 -12.25
CA THR A 208 6.79 -7.34 -12.87
C THR A 208 6.83 -7.42 -14.39
N TYR A 209 7.22 -8.57 -14.93
CA TYR A 209 7.55 -8.75 -16.35
C TYR A 209 6.49 -9.50 -17.16
N LEU A 210 5.54 -10.18 -16.52
CA LEU A 210 4.50 -10.91 -17.23
C LEU A 210 3.12 -10.39 -16.87
N LEU A 211 2.68 -10.58 -15.62
CA LEU A 211 1.28 -10.37 -15.25
C LEU A 211 0.87 -8.89 -15.23
N ARG A 212 1.70 -8.00 -14.68
CA ARG A 212 1.38 -6.56 -14.63
C ARG A 212 1.31 -5.95 -16.04
N PRO A 213 2.29 -6.18 -16.95
CA PRO A 213 2.16 -5.75 -18.35
C PRO A 213 0.89 -6.27 -19.02
N LEU A 214 0.60 -7.57 -18.91
CA LEU A 214 -0.63 -8.16 -19.47
C LEU A 214 -1.88 -7.48 -18.92
N THR A 215 -1.94 -7.21 -17.62
CA THR A 215 -3.05 -6.51 -16.96
C THR A 215 -3.23 -5.10 -17.51
N VAL A 216 -2.15 -4.34 -17.66
CA VAL A 216 -2.19 -2.98 -18.21
C VAL A 216 -2.63 -2.97 -19.67
N SER A 217 -2.12 -3.91 -20.48
CA SER A 217 -2.53 -4.07 -21.88
C SER A 217 -4.01 -4.40 -21.99
N PHE A 218 -4.52 -5.25 -21.10
CA PHE A 218 -5.93 -5.62 -21.05
C PHE A 218 -6.84 -4.42 -20.78
N ILE A 219 -6.50 -3.57 -19.79
CA ILE A 219 -7.30 -2.37 -19.44
C ILE A 219 -7.46 -1.40 -20.62
N LYS A 220 -6.53 -1.40 -21.58
CA LYS A 220 -6.58 -0.55 -22.77
C LYS A 220 -7.55 -1.04 -23.86
N ASN A 221 -8.26 -2.16 -23.63
CA ASN A 221 -9.43 -2.62 -24.36
C ASN A 221 -9.25 -2.83 -25.88
N ASP A 222 -8.18 -3.52 -26.27
CA ASP A 222 -7.93 -3.96 -27.66
C ASP A 222 -8.36 -5.44 -27.82
N SER A 223 -9.39 -5.70 -28.63
CA SER A 223 -9.98 -7.04 -28.78
C SER A 223 -8.99 -8.07 -29.32
N LYS A 224 -8.10 -7.66 -30.24
CA LYS A 224 -7.05 -8.55 -30.78
C LYS A 224 -6.03 -8.96 -29.72
N ARG A 225 -5.77 -8.09 -28.74
CA ARG A 225 -4.86 -8.40 -27.61
C ARG A 225 -5.46 -9.38 -26.62
N THR A 226 -6.79 -9.53 -26.58
CA THR A 226 -7.44 -10.42 -25.61
C THR A 226 -7.10 -11.89 -25.88
N GLU A 227 -7.13 -12.32 -27.15
CA GLU A 227 -6.75 -13.68 -27.57
C GLU A 227 -5.26 -13.96 -27.32
N ASP A 228 -4.39 -13.01 -27.64
CA ASP A 228 -2.95 -13.11 -27.39
C ASP A 228 -2.64 -13.23 -25.89
N ILE A 229 -3.29 -12.42 -25.05
CA ILE A 229 -3.14 -12.48 -23.59
C ILE A 229 -3.62 -13.84 -23.06
N ALA A 230 -4.76 -14.34 -23.53
CA ALA A 230 -5.28 -15.66 -23.15
C ALA A 230 -4.30 -16.78 -23.52
N SER A 231 -3.74 -16.74 -24.73
CA SER A 231 -2.74 -17.70 -25.20
C SER A 231 -1.48 -17.70 -24.32
N ILE A 232 -0.94 -16.52 -24.00
CA ILE A 232 0.24 -16.37 -23.14
C ILE A 232 -0.05 -16.89 -21.72
N LEU A 233 -1.22 -16.56 -21.16
CA LEU A 233 -1.60 -17.02 -19.82
C LEU A 233 -1.77 -18.54 -19.76
N ASN A 234 -2.41 -19.14 -20.76
CA ASN A 234 -2.55 -20.60 -20.86
C ASN A 234 -1.19 -21.29 -20.96
N LYS A 235 -0.26 -20.73 -21.75
CA LYS A 235 1.12 -21.23 -21.82
C LYS A 235 1.79 -21.14 -20.44
N PHE A 236 1.70 -19.99 -19.77
CA PHE A 236 2.23 -19.83 -18.41
C PHE A 236 1.67 -20.88 -17.45
N GLU A 237 0.37 -21.15 -17.49
CA GLU A 237 -0.27 -22.18 -16.67
C GLU A 237 0.20 -23.60 -17.00
N SER A 238 0.40 -23.93 -18.28
CA SER A 238 0.94 -25.25 -18.63
C SER A 238 2.36 -25.48 -18.06
N PHE A 239 3.15 -24.41 -17.93
CA PHE A 239 4.50 -24.48 -17.38
C PHE A 239 4.52 -24.42 -15.84
N TYR A 240 3.65 -23.60 -15.24
CA TYR A 240 3.75 -23.20 -13.83
C TYR A 240 2.51 -23.49 -12.99
N GLY A 241 1.48 -24.13 -13.54
CA GLY A 241 0.18 -24.35 -12.87
C GLY A 241 0.30 -24.95 -11.47
N GLY A 242 1.17 -25.95 -11.29
CA GLY A 242 1.42 -26.60 -9.99
C GLY A 242 2.20 -25.74 -8.98
N THR A 243 2.84 -24.66 -9.42
CA THR A 243 3.65 -23.76 -8.56
C THR A 243 2.90 -22.51 -8.10
N ILE A 244 1.72 -22.22 -8.65
CA ILE A 244 0.97 -20.97 -8.38
C ILE A 244 0.19 -21.05 -7.04
N VAL A 245 -0.04 -22.26 -6.52
CA VAL A 245 -0.88 -22.49 -5.34
C VAL A 245 -0.20 -23.47 -4.40
N GLU A 246 0.46 -22.96 -3.36
CA GLU A 246 1.03 -23.79 -2.31
C GLU A 246 0.77 -23.08 -0.98
N LYS A 247 0.41 -23.87 0.05
CA LYS A 247 0.28 -23.38 1.42
C LYS A 247 1.61 -22.77 1.88
N GLY A 248 1.55 -21.62 2.57
CA GLY A 248 2.72 -20.94 3.13
C GLY A 248 3.24 -19.72 2.34
N LYS A 249 2.63 -19.38 1.21
CA LYS A 249 3.09 -18.30 0.30
C LYS A 249 2.63 -16.88 0.67
N LEU A 250 1.63 -16.72 1.53
CA LEU A 250 1.10 -15.39 1.93
C LEU A 250 2.00 -14.62 2.91
N SER A 251 3.11 -15.21 3.34
CA SER A 251 4.19 -14.50 4.05
C SER A 251 4.95 -13.53 3.13
N SER A 252 4.83 -13.67 1.81
CA SER A 252 5.45 -12.80 0.81
C SER A 252 4.45 -11.80 0.23
N SER A 253 4.72 -10.50 0.37
CA SER A 253 3.95 -9.45 -0.32
C SER A 253 4.00 -9.58 -1.85
N ASN A 254 5.14 -10.04 -2.40
CA ASN A 254 5.32 -10.26 -3.83
C ASN A 254 4.40 -11.38 -4.35
N TYR A 255 4.17 -12.44 -3.54
CA TYR A 255 3.19 -13.47 -3.89
C TYR A 255 1.78 -12.90 -3.99
N ILE A 256 1.40 -12.05 -3.03
CA ILE A 256 0.08 -11.42 -3.01
C ILE A 256 -0.13 -10.55 -4.26
N ASP A 257 0.86 -9.72 -4.61
CA ASP A 257 0.80 -8.87 -5.80
C ASP A 257 0.73 -9.70 -7.09
N PHE A 258 1.57 -10.73 -7.19
CA PHE A 258 1.55 -11.71 -8.28
C PHE A 258 0.18 -12.38 -8.41
N TYR A 259 -0.35 -12.93 -7.31
CA TYR A 259 -1.58 -13.72 -7.33
C TYR A 259 -2.78 -12.85 -7.68
N LEU A 260 -2.88 -11.63 -7.14
CA LEU A 260 -3.99 -10.73 -7.46
C LEU A 260 -3.98 -10.29 -8.92
N ALA A 261 -2.80 -10.05 -9.51
CA ALA A 261 -2.68 -9.76 -10.94
C ALA A 261 -3.08 -10.97 -11.80
N TYR A 262 -2.60 -12.16 -11.45
CA TYR A 262 -2.96 -13.43 -12.12
C TYR A 262 -4.47 -13.69 -12.05
N TRP A 263 -5.05 -13.56 -10.86
CA TRP A 263 -6.47 -13.73 -10.58
C TRP A 263 -7.33 -12.73 -11.37
N TYR A 264 -6.92 -11.45 -11.43
CA TYR A 264 -7.60 -10.43 -12.22
C TYR A 264 -7.66 -10.80 -13.70
N LEU A 265 -6.53 -11.24 -14.28
CA LEU A 265 -6.47 -11.67 -15.68
C LEU A 265 -7.37 -12.88 -15.94
N LYS A 266 -7.25 -13.94 -15.12
CA LYS A 266 -8.10 -15.13 -15.24
C LYS A 266 -9.57 -14.80 -15.24
N ASN A 267 -9.99 -14.02 -14.27
CA ASN A 267 -11.38 -13.64 -14.16
C ASN A 267 -11.87 -12.87 -15.39
N THR A 268 -11.05 -11.98 -15.92
CA THR A 268 -11.49 -11.09 -16.99
C THR A 268 -11.52 -11.80 -18.34
N LEU A 269 -10.66 -12.80 -18.55
CA LEU A 269 -10.61 -13.61 -19.76
C LEU A 269 -11.65 -14.75 -19.75
N PHE A 270 -11.88 -15.38 -18.60
CA PHE A 270 -12.63 -16.65 -18.54
C PHE A 270 -13.87 -16.62 -17.62
N GLY A 271 -14.04 -15.58 -16.80
CA GLY A 271 -15.12 -15.51 -15.83
C GLY A 271 -16.45 -15.04 -16.42
N GLN A 272 -17.45 -15.91 -16.42
CA GLN A 272 -18.85 -15.49 -16.52
C GLN A 272 -19.34 -15.04 -15.13
N ASN A 273 -19.99 -13.88 -15.05
CA ASN A 273 -20.31 -13.19 -13.78
C ASN A 273 -19.06 -12.93 -12.91
N LYS A 274 -18.34 -11.86 -13.27
CA LYS A 274 -16.95 -11.55 -12.89
C LYS A 274 -16.66 -11.50 -11.38
N ILE A 275 -17.64 -11.32 -10.50
CA ILE A 275 -17.35 -11.23 -9.06
C ILE A 275 -17.55 -12.55 -8.31
N ASN A 276 -18.55 -13.33 -8.67
CA ASN A 276 -18.80 -14.64 -8.04
C ASN A 276 -17.71 -15.64 -8.43
N TYR A 277 -17.28 -15.62 -9.70
CA TYR A 277 -16.13 -16.42 -10.13
C TYR A 277 -14.84 -16.02 -9.40
N ARG A 278 -14.63 -14.73 -9.17
CA ARG A 278 -13.53 -14.18 -8.38
C ARG A 278 -13.51 -14.74 -6.96
N ILE A 279 -14.65 -14.67 -6.27
CA ILE A 279 -14.82 -15.21 -4.92
C ILE A 279 -14.54 -16.70 -4.90
N LYS A 280 -15.14 -17.46 -5.82
CA LYS A 280 -14.92 -18.92 -5.93
C LYS A 280 -13.44 -19.26 -6.09
N LEU A 281 -12.72 -18.56 -6.96
CA LEU A 281 -11.26 -18.77 -7.11
C LEU A 281 -10.49 -18.50 -5.82
N LEU A 282 -10.88 -17.51 -5.01
CA LEU A 282 -10.23 -17.30 -3.71
C LEU A 282 -10.55 -18.45 -2.75
N GLU A 283 -11.81 -18.87 -2.68
CA GLU A 283 -12.23 -19.97 -1.82
C GLU A 283 -11.58 -21.29 -2.21
N ASP A 284 -11.46 -21.60 -3.49
CA ASP A 284 -10.85 -22.84 -3.98
C ASP A 284 -9.36 -22.92 -3.62
N ASN A 285 -8.66 -21.78 -3.56
CA ASN A 285 -7.21 -21.71 -3.39
C ASN A 285 -6.74 -21.34 -1.97
N PHE A 286 -7.60 -20.74 -1.14
CA PHE A 286 -7.25 -20.30 0.21
C PHE A 286 -8.33 -20.69 1.22
N LYS A 287 -7.91 -20.96 2.46
CA LYS A 287 -8.82 -21.36 3.56
C LYS A 287 -8.40 -20.71 4.88
N GLY A 288 -9.36 -20.51 5.79
CA GLY A 288 -9.09 -19.95 7.12
C GLY A 288 -8.42 -18.58 7.04
N GLN A 289 -7.40 -18.35 7.86
CA GLN A 289 -6.68 -17.05 7.94
C GLN A 289 -6.16 -16.60 6.56
N SER A 290 -5.62 -17.52 5.77
CA SER A 290 -5.07 -17.23 4.43
C SER A 290 -6.11 -16.62 3.47
N LEU A 291 -7.36 -17.10 3.53
CA LEU A 291 -8.47 -16.60 2.72
C LEU A 291 -8.84 -15.16 3.11
N GLU A 292 -8.87 -14.90 4.42
CA GLU A 292 -9.14 -13.57 4.95
C GLU A 292 -8.06 -12.56 4.51
N ASN A 293 -6.78 -12.95 4.55
CA ASN A 293 -5.67 -12.06 4.16
C ASN A 293 -5.73 -11.68 2.69
N ILE A 294 -5.83 -12.67 1.80
CA ILE A 294 -5.87 -12.41 0.36
C ILE A 294 -7.13 -11.63 -0.03
N GLY A 295 -8.26 -11.85 0.65
CA GLY A 295 -9.47 -11.06 0.49
C GLY A 295 -9.26 -9.59 0.89
N TYR A 296 -8.61 -9.36 2.03
CA TYR A 296 -8.29 -8.00 2.48
C TYR A 296 -7.27 -7.31 1.55
N ALA A 297 -6.29 -8.07 1.05
CA ALA A 297 -5.33 -7.64 0.04
C ALA A 297 -6.03 -7.19 -1.25
N ALA A 298 -6.99 -7.99 -1.72
CA ALA A 298 -7.80 -7.72 -2.89
C ALA A 298 -8.58 -6.41 -2.71
N ILE A 299 -9.13 -6.14 -1.53
CA ILE A 299 -9.77 -4.84 -1.25
C ILE A 299 -8.76 -3.71 -1.34
N LYS A 300 -7.58 -3.82 -0.73
CA LYS A 300 -6.60 -2.72 -0.80
C LYS A 300 -6.15 -2.40 -2.23
N ARG A 301 -5.96 -3.43 -3.05
CA ARG A 301 -5.28 -3.31 -4.36
C ARG A 301 -6.22 -3.22 -5.55
N SER A 302 -7.40 -3.82 -5.46
CA SER A 302 -8.32 -4.00 -6.59
C SER A 302 -9.74 -3.50 -6.35
N PHE A 303 -10.09 -3.07 -5.13
CA PHE A 303 -11.43 -2.57 -4.81
C PHE A 303 -11.89 -1.44 -5.73
N TYR A 304 -10.99 -0.49 -6.02
CA TYR A 304 -11.31 0.65 -6.89
C TYR A 304 -11.50 0.26 -8.37
N GLY A 305 -11.05 -0.93 -8.78
CA GLY A 305 -11.25 -1.48 -10.12
C GLY A 305 -12.53 -2.29 -10.28
N MET A 306 -13.32 -2.45 -9.21
CA MET A 306 -14.61 -3.13 -9.23
C MET A 306 -15.73 -2.10 -9.37
N ASP A 307 -16.75 -2.42 -10.17
CA ASP A 307 -18.02 -1.70 -10.15
C ASP A 307 -18.69 -1.82 -8.77
N GLU A 308 -19.71 -1.01 -8.53
CA GLU A 308 -20.31 -0.85 -7.21
C GLU A 308 -21.01 -2.13 -6.73
N GLU A 309 -21.69 -2.83 -7.62
CA GLU A 309 -22.34 -4.11 -7.32
C GLU A 309 -21.30 -5.17 -6.95
N SER A 310 -20.26 -5.32 -7.78
CA SER A 310 -19.14 -6.22 -7.51
C SER A 310 -18.44 -5.89 -6.18
N ARG A 311 -18.22 -4.61 -5.88
CA ARG A 311 -17.63 -4.20 -4.59
C ARG A 311 -18.50 -4.62 -3.42
N LYS A 312 -19.82 -4.43 -3.53
CA LYS A 312 -20.76 -4.82 -2.48
C LYS A 312 -20.72 -6.34 -2.25
N VAL A 313 -20.87 -7.13 -3.31
CA VAL A 313 -20.83 -8.60 -3.24
C VAL A 313 -19.52 -9.08 -2.59
N PHE A 314 -18.39 -8.50 -2.99
CA PHE A 314 -17.09 -8.85 -2.42
C PHE A 314 -16.92 -8.45 -0.96
N LEU A 315 -17.41 -7.27 -0.57
CA LEU A 315 -17.38 -6.80 0.81
C LEU A 315 -18.24 -7.70 1.72
N ASP A 316 -19.47 -7.97 1.31
CA ASP A 316 -20.41 -8.82 2.06
C ASP A 316 -19.80 -10.22 2.27
N TRP A 317 -19.23 -10.80 1.21
CA TRP A 317 -18.52 -12.07 1.29
C TRP A 317 -17.34 -12.03 2.26
N LEU A 318 -16.48 -11.00 2.19
CA LEU A 318 -15.31 -10.93 3.06
C LEU A 318 -15.69 -10.66 4.52
N ILE A 319 -16.73 -9.86 4.78
CA ILE A 319 -17.27 -9.64 6.12
C ILE A 319 -17.76 -10.97 6.71
N ALA A 320 -18.48 -11.78 5.93
CA ALA A 320 -18.95 -13.09 6.37
C ALA A 320 -17.81 -14.09 6.66
N ASN A 321 -16.65 -13.93 6.01
CA ASN A 321 -15.52 -14.85 6.13
C ASN A 321 -14.38 -14.35 7.05
N SER A 322 -14.41 -13.09 7.47
CA SER A 322 -13.36 -12.49 8.31
C SER A 322 -13.57 -12.80 9.78
N LYS A 323 -12.51 -13.25 10.46
CA LYS A 323 -12.48 -13.53 11.91
C LYS A 323 -11.71 -12.48 12.70
N SER A 324 -10.86 -11.68 12.04
CA SER A 324 -10.18 -10.56 12.68
C SER A 324 -11.14 -9.41 13.01
N SER A 325 -11.28 -9.09 14.29
CA SER A 325 -12.10 -7.96 14.77
C SER A 325 -11.66 -6.61 14.18
N ILE A 326 -10.36 -6.35 14.11
CA ILE A 326 -9.79 -5.12 13.54
C ILE A 326 -10.10 -4.99 12.04
N ARG A 327 -10.03 -6.09 11.29
CA ARG A 327 -10.37 -6.06 9.85
C ARG A 327 -11.86 -5.95 9.64
N LEU A 328 -12.66 -6.68 10.41
CA LEU A 328 -14.12 -6.56 10.39
C LEU A 328 -14.56 -5.12 10.64
N GLU A 329 -13.97 -4.43 11.60
CA GLU A 329 -14.23 -3.01 11.84
C GLU A 329 -13.96 -2.19 10.57
N LYS A 330 -12.77 -2.32 9.96
CA LYS A 330 -12.41 -1.61 8.73
C LYS A 330 -13.30 -1.96 7.53
N LEU A 331 -13.78 -3.19 7.43
CA LEU A 331 -14.70 -3.62 6.37
C LEU A 331 -16.10 -3.04 6.59
N LYS A 332 -16.58 -3.01 7.83
CA LYS A 332 -17.84 -2.37 8.20
C LYS A 332 -17.84 -0.87 7.91
N ILE A 333 -16.70 -0.16 8.08
CA ILE A 333 -16.57 1.24 7.61
C ILE A 333 -16.95 1.33 6.13
N ARG A 334 -16.35 0.46 5.29
CA ARG A 334 -16.57 0.49 3.83
C ARG A 334 -17.99 0.11 3.45
N GLU A 335 -18.62 -0.79 4.21
CA GLU A 335 -20.01 -1.19 3.98
C GLU A 335 -21.01 -0.09 4.36
N ALA A 336 -20.77 0.60 5.48
CA ALA A 336 -21.64 1.67 5.99
C ALA A 336 -21.75 2.85 5.01
N VAL A 337 -20.69 3.10 4.23
CA VAL A 337 -20.64 4.17 3.23
C VAL A 337 -20.72 3.66 1.79
N ALA A 338 -21.14 2.40 1.59
CA ALA A 338 -21.27 1.82 0.26
C ALA A 338 -22.33 2.56 -0.57
N VAL A 339 -22.13 2.59 -1.89
CA VAL A 339 -23.07 3.24 -2.82
C VAL A 339 -24.44 2.60 -2.75
N GLY A 340 -25.48 3.43 -2.82
CA GLY A 340 -26.88 3.03 -2.71
C GLY A 340 -27.38 2.81 -1.29
N LYS A 341 -26.50 2.81 -0.27
CA LYS A 341 -26.94 2.81 1.12
C LYS A 341 -27.59 4.17 1.45
N PRO A 342 -28.65 4.20 2.28
CA PRO A 342 -29.20 5.46 2.74
C PRO A 342 -28.15 6.21 3.56
N PHE A 343 -27.97 7.50 3.29
CA PHE A 343 -27.24 8.36 4.22
C PHE A 343 -28.01 8.36 5.55
N PRO A 344 -27.37 8.14 6.70
CA PRO A 344 -28.07 8.08 7.98
C PRO A 344 -28.74 9.40 8.34
N ASP A 345 -29.80 9.33 9.13
CA ASP A 345 -30.33 10.52 9.78
C ASP A 345 -29.32 11.05 10.80
N PHE A 346 -29.37 12.36 11.02
CA PHE A 346 -28.49 13.06 11.95
C PHE A 346 -29.17 14.30 12.49
N GLU A 347 -28.64 14.78 13.61
CA GLU A 347 -28.90 16.11 14.15
C GLU A 347 -27.55 16.76 14.38
N LEU A 348 -27.26 17.81 13.61
CA LEU A 348 -26.03 18.58 13.75
C LEU A 348 -26.36 20.06 13.86
N THR A 349 -25.57 20.80 14.63
CA THR A 349 -25.85 22.21 14.90
C THR A 349 -24.91 23.11 14.09
N ASP A 350 -25.44 24.19 13.53
CA ASP A 350 -24.61 25.23 12.89
C ASP A 350 -24.18 26.33 13.88
N LEU A 351 -23.46 27.34 13.38
CA LEU A 351 -22.96 28.44 14.20
C LEU A 351 -24.06 29.26 14.89
N ASN A 352 -25.24 29.32 14.30
CA ASN A 352 -26.38 30.08 14.81
C ASN A 352 -27.25 29.26 15.77
N GLY A 353 -26.88 28.00 16.04
CA GLY A 353 -27.67 27.10 16.87
C GLY A 353 -28.81 26.41 16.11
N LYS A 354 -28.93 26.59 14.79
CA LYS A 354 -29.93 25.85 14.00
C LYS A 354 -29.52 24.38 13.94
N VAL A 355 -30.46 23.51 14.25
CA VAL A 355 -30.31 22.06 14.08
C VAL A 355 -30.67 21.68 12.64
N TRP A 356 -29.76 20.94 12.01
CA TRP A 356 -29.89 20.42 10.66
C TRP A 356 -30.07 18.92 10.71
N HIS A 357 -30.94 18.44 9.83
CA HIS A 357 -31.25 17.03 9.63
C HIS A 357 -31.02 16.63 8.18
N LYS A 358 -30.94 15.33 7.91
CA LYS A 358 -30.90 14.78 6.54
C LYS A 358 -32.06 15.29 5.68
N LYS A 359 -33.29 15.33 6.22
CA LYS A 359 -34.49 15.80 5.50
C LYS A 359 -34.36 17.23 4.96
N ASP A 360 -33.58 18.09 5.63
CA ASP A 360 -33.37 19.48 5.23
C ASP A 360 -32.48 19.59 3.99
N LEU A 361 -31.84 18.48 3.60
CA LEU A 361 -30.89 18.40 2.49
C LEU A 361 -31.41 17.52 1.33
N LEU A 362 -32.59 16.90 1.48
CA LEU A 362 -33.19 16.09 0.42
C LEU A 362 -33.55 16.94 -0.81
N GLY A 363 -33.56 16.31 -1.98
CA GLY A 363 -33.77 16.98 -3.26
C GLY A 363 -32.52 17.71 -3.79
N LYS A 364 -31.42 17.74 -3.02
CA LYS A 364 -30.14 18.34 -3.39
C LYS A 364 -29.06 17.28 -3.54
N VAL A 365 -28.05 17.58 -4.33
CA VAL A 365 -26.79 16.84 -4.34
C VAL A 365 -25.91 17.44 -3.27
N VAL A 366 -25.47 16.63 -2.31
CA VAL A 366 -24.81 17.13 -1.10
C VAL A 366 -23.45 16.50 -0.95
N PHE A 367 -22.41 17.32 -0.95
CA PHE A 367 -21.06 16.91 -0.64
C PHE A 367 -20.78 17.18 0.83
N PHE A 368 -20.51 16.13 1.60
CA PHE A 368 -20.07 16.21 2.99
C PHE A 368 -18.55 16.06 3.07
N ASP A 369 -17.89 16.91 3.85
CA ASP A 369 -16.49 16.74 4.27
C ASP A 369 -16.39 16.76 5.80
N PHE A 370 -15.95 15.66 6.38
CA PHE A 370 -15.75 15.54 7.81
C PHE A 370 -14.29 15.86 8.17
N TYR A 371 -14.07 16.70 9.18
CA TYR A 371 -12.73 17.18 9.56
C TYR A 371 -12.60 17.46 11.07
N TYR A 372 -11.36 17.73 11.51
CA TYR A 372 -11.06 18.30 12.83
C TYR A 372 -9.97 19.37 12.72
N THR A 373 -9.93 20.27 13.70
CA THR A 373 -8.94 21.34 13.76
C THR A 373 -7.57 20.80 14.11
N GLY A 374 -6.59 21.05 13.24
CA GLY A 374 -5.23 20.50 13.34
C GLY A 374 -4.93 19.42 12.28
N CYS A 375 -5.93 18.97 11.54
CA CYS A 375 -5.78 17.99 10.46
C CYS A 375 -5.09 18.60 9.23
N ASN A 376 -3.76 18.42 9.09
CA ASN A 376 -3.01 18.96 7.95
C ASN A 376 -3.54 18.49 6.58
N ASN A 377 -3.87 17.21 6.46
CA ASN A 377 -4.42 16.65 5.22
C ASN A 377 -5.80 17.22 4.87
N CYS A 378 -6.63 17.56 5.87
CA CYS A 378 -7.93 18.21 5.66
C CYS A 378 -7.74 19.61 5.09
N ALA A 379 -6.82 20.40 5.66
CA ALA A 379 -6.52 21.74 5.16
C ALA A 379 -5.97 21.73 3.72
N ILE A 380 -5.08 20.77 3.42
CA ILE A 380 -4.53 20.58 2.06
C ILE A 380 -5.65 20.19 1.08
N TYR A 381 -6.51 19.25 1.45
CA TYR A 381 -7.61 18.78 0.60
C TYR A 381 -8.62 19.90 0.32
N PHE A 382 -9.05 20.61 1.36
CA PHE A 382 -9.95 21.74 1.23
C PHE A 382 -9.35 22.83 0.32
N LYS A 383 -8.13 23.30 0.62
CA LYS A 383 -7.46 24.38 -0.13
C LYS A 383 -7.23 24.03 -1.61
N ASN A 384 -6.83 22.79 -1.91
CA ASN A 384 -6.43 22.42 -3.26
C ASN A 384 -7.58 21.94 -4.13
N THR A 385 -8.68 21.47 -3.51
CA THR A 385 -9.77 20.78 -4.21
C THR A 385 -11.13 21.34 -3.83
N VAL A 386 -11.60 21.13 -2.59
CA VAL A 386 -13.00 21.41 -2.21
C VAL A 386 -13.36 22.88 -2.43
N SER A 387 -12.51 23.82 -2.01
CA SER A 387 -12.78 25.27 -2.15
C SER A 387 -13.01 25.71 -3.60
N LYS A 388 -12.29 25.12 -4.56
CA LYS A 388 -12.43 25.43 -5.98
C LYS A 388 -13.70 24.82 -6.58
N VAL A 389 -14.10 23.65 -6.07
CA VAL A 389 -15.34 23.01 -6.50
C VAL A 389 -16.56 23.72 -5.90
N GLU A 390 -16.47 24.18 -4.66
CA GLU A 390 -17.45 25.08 -4.05
C GLU A 390 -17.66 26.34 -4.90
N GLU A 391 -16.56 26.99 -5.32
CA GLU A 391 -16.61 28.16 -6.21
C GLU A 391 -17.29 27.82 -7.55
N HIS A 392 -16.92 26.69 -8.16
CA HIS A 392 -17.49 26.22 -9.43
C HIS A 392 -19.02 26.04 -9.35
N PHE A 393 -19.54 25.47 -8.27
CA PHE A 393 -20.96 25.22 -8.08
C PHE A 393 -21.69 26.32 -7.28
N SER A 394 -21.03 27.42 -6.94
CA SER A 394 -21.58 28.49 -6.08
C SER A 394 -22.91 29.08 -6.56
N LYS A 395 -23.18 29.02 -7.87
CA LYS A 395 -24.42 29.52 -8.50
C LYS A 395 -25.46 28.42 -8.74
N ASN A 396 -25.17 27.16 -8.41
CA ASN A 396 -26.08 26.05 -8.61
C ASN A 396 -26.82 25.73 -7.30
N PRO A 397 -28.11 26.11 -7.16
CA PRO A 397 -28.85 25.90 -5.93
C PRO A 397 -29.16 24.43 -5.65
N ASN A 398 -28.86 23.51 -6.57
CA ASN A 398 -29.08 22.08 -6.41
C ASN A 398 -27.86 21.32 -5.86
N VAL A 399 -26.75 22.02 -5.61
CA VAL A 399 -25.55 21.46 -5.01
C VAL A 399 -25.28 22.14 -3.68
N LEU A 400 -25.08 21.37 -2.62
CA LEU A 400 -24.73 21.86 -1.29
C LEU A 400 -23.40 21.26 -0.85
N PHE A 401 -22.60 22.09 -0.18
CA PHE A 401 -21.38 21.67 0.50
C PHE A 401 -21.58 21.78 2.01
N VAL A 402 -21.29 20.70 2.72
CA VAL A 402 -21.46 20.59 4.16
C VAL A 402 -20.13 20.18 4.78
N SER A 403 -19.55 21.06 5.59
CA SER A 403 -18.38 20.75 6.39
C SER A 403 -18.82 20.36 7.80
N VAL A 404 -18.39 19.19 8.27
CA VAL A 404 -18.77 18.65 9.59
C VAL A 404 -17.52 18.58 10.47
N SER A 405 -17.49 19.39 11.53
CA SER A 405 -16.42 19.33 12.54
C SER A 405 -16.72 18.31 13.62
N ILE A 406 -15.74 17.45 13.88
CA ILE A 406 -15.71 16.51 15.00
C ILE A 406 -14.86 17.04 16.18
N ASP A 407 -14.59 18.34 16.23
CA ASP A 407 -13.85 18.96 17.34
C ASP A 407 -14.58 18.74 18.68
N LYS A 408 -13.82 18.68 19.78
CA LYS A 408 -14.40 18.56 21.13
C LYS A 408 -14.95 19.89 21.64
N GLU A 409 -14.26 20.98 21.33
CA GLU A 409 -14.51 22.31 21.89
C GLU A 409 -15.14 23.22 20.82
N LYS A 410 -16.29 23.81 21.15
CA LYS A 410 -17.02 24.72 20.23
C LYS A 410 -16.16 25.92 19.83
N GLU A 411 -15.36 26.46 20.74
CA GLU A 411 -14.49 27.60 20.46
C GLU A 411 -13.33 27.24 19.51
N LEU A 412 -12.82 26.01 19.58
CA LEU A 412 -11.83 25.52 18.62
C LEU A 412 -12.44 25.44 17.21
N TRP A 413 -13.66 24.89 17.13
CA TRP A 413 -14.40 24.83 15.86
C TRP A 413 -14.67 26.23 15.28
N LYS A 414 -15.10 27.21 16.09
CA LYS A 414 -15.28 28.61 15.65
C LYS A 414 -14.00 29.21 15.07
N LYS A 415 -12.88 29.07 15.79
CA LYS A 415 -11.55 29.50 15.31
C LYS A 415 -11.16 28.81 13.99
N SER A 416 -11.55 27.55 13.82
CA SER A 416 -11.31 26.80 12.57
C SER A 416 -12.02 27.44 11.37
N ILE A 417 -13.25 27.93 11.57
CA ILE A 417 -14.05 28.61 10.55
C ILE A 417 -13.45 29.98 10.22
N GLU A 418 -13.13 30.77 11.25
CA GLU A 418 -12.47 32.08 11.08
C GLU A 418 -11.16 31.97 10.30
N SER A 419 -10.42 30.88 10.49
CA SER A 419 -9.15 30.65 9.80
C SER A 419 -9.28 30.38 8.29
N LYS A 420 -10.49 30.01 7.81
CA LYS A 420 -10.77 29.58 6.43
C LYS A 420 -9.87 28.44 5.92
N LYS A 421 -9.24 27.68 6.83
CA LYS A 421 -8.32 26.58 6.48
C LYS A 421 -9.03 25.29 6.05
N TYR A 422 -10.26 25.08 6.51
CA TYR A 422 -10.99 23.81 6.35
C TYR A 422 -12.34 23.95 5.67
N ASN A 423 -12.86 25.18 5.55
CA ASN A 423 -14.18 25.47 4.99
C ASN A 423 -14.19 26.90 4.41
N SER A 424 -15.16 27.17 3.54
CA SER A 424 -15.43 28.51 2.99
C SER A 424 -16.81 29.03 3.38
N ASP A 425 -17.08 30.28 3.03
CA ASP A 425 -18.38 30.92 3.16
C ASP A 425 -19.48 30.22 2.34
N HIS A 426 -19.12 29.43 1.31
CA HIS A 426 -20.06 28.67 0.47
C HIS A 426 -20.55 27.36 1.08
N SER A 427 -19.96 26.91 2.18
CA SER A 427 -20.34 25.68 2.87
C SER A 427 -21.27 25.94 4.07
N ILE A 428 -22.16 24.99 4.31
CA ILE A 428 -22.84 24.86 5.61
C ILE A 428 -21.82 24.28 6.58
N LYS A 429 -21.60 24.93 7.73
CA LYS A 429 -20.69 24.46 8.77
C LYS A 429 -21.49 23.84 9.89
N LEU A 430 -21.28 22.56 10.12
CA LEU A 430 -21.99 21.75 11.11
C LEU A 430 -21.01 21.21 12.15
N TYR A 431 -21.53 20.98 13.35
CA TYR A 431 -20.75 20.56 14.50
C TYR A 431 -21.41 19.39 15.22
N THR A 432 -20.58 18.43 15.64
CA THR A 432 -20.99 17.25 16.42
C THR A 432 -21.27 17.56 17.89
N ASN A 433 -21.36 18.83 18.29
CA ASN A 433 -21.62 19.24 19.67
C ASN A 433 -20.63 18.67 20.70
N GLY A 434 -19.37 18.46 20.28
CA GLY A 434 -18.30 17.98 21.15
C GLY A 434 -18.30 16.47 21.38
N LEU A 435 -19.23 15.74 20.75
CA LEU A 435 -19.31 14.27 20.85
C LEU A 435 -18.17 13.57 20.11
N ARG A 436 -17.49 14.27 19.18
CA ARG A 436 -16.37 13.72 18.39
C ARG A 436 -16.80 12.42 17.70
N ASP A 437 -16.06 11.34 17.94
CA ASP A 437 -16.26 10.01 17.38
C ASP A 437 -17.48 9.29 17.95
N HIS A 438 -18.05 9.77 19.07
CA HIS A 438 -19.25 9.22 19.71
C HIS A 438 -20.55 9.83 19.18
N HIS A 439 -20.47 10.76 18.22
CA HIS A 439 -21.67 11.29 17.61
C HIS A 439 -22.36 10.17 16.79
N PRO A 440 -23.69 9.97 16.90
CA PRO A 440 -24.39 8.86 16.24
C PRO A 440 -24.12 8.77 14.73
N LEU A 441 -24.07 9.92 14.04
CA LEU A 441 -23.68 9.98 12.62
C LEU A 441 -22.27 9.41 12.36
N ILE A 442 -21.30 9.75 13.21
CA ILE A 442 -19.90 9.36 13.05
C ILE A 442 -19.73 7.88 13.36
N GLU A 443 -20.41 7.37 14.38
CA GLU A 443 -20.44 5.94 14.73
C GLU A 443 -21.12 5.12 13.64
N TYR A 444 -22.26 5.57 13.12
CA TYR A 444 -22.99 4.87 12.07
C TYR A 444 -22.17 4.77 10.78
N LEU A 445 -21.58 5.89 10.33
CA LEU A 445 -20.70 5.92 9.16
C LEU A 445 -19.32 5.28 9.47
N ASN A 446 -19.05 4.98 10.74
CA ASN A 446 -17.81 4.48 11.29
C ASN A 446 -16.57 5.27 10.78
N ILE A 447 -16.65 6.59 10.84
CA ILE A 447 -15.57 7.46 10.36
C ILE A 447 -14.45 7.47 11.41
N ARG A 448 -13.28 6.91 11.07
CA ARG A 448 -12.10 6.81 11.95
C ARG A 448 -10.87 7.55 11.42
N ALA A 449 -10.98 8.20 10.27
CA ALA A 449 -9.89 8.93 9.63
C ALA A 449 -10.44 10.14 8.87
N TYR A 450 -9.66 11.22 8.84
CA TYR A 450 -10.06 12.51 8.26
C TYR A 450 -8.97 13.03 7.30
N PRO A 451 -9.33 13.77 6.22
CA PRO A 451 -10.69 14.11 5.82
C PRO A 451 -11.43 12.89 5.28
N PHE A 452 -12.75 12.90 5.43
CA PHE A 452 -13.63 11.82 4.95
C PHE A 452 -14.75 12.42 4.10
N PRO A 453 -14.63 12.41 2.76
CA PRO A 453 -15.67 12.96 1.91
C PRO A 453 -16.76 11.94 1.57
N ILE A 454 -18.03 12.38 1.52
CA ILE A 454 -19.18 11.58 1.06
C ILE A 454 -20.04 12.44 0.13
N LEU A 455 -20.48 11.87 -1.00
CA LEU A 455 -21.45 12.49 -1.89
C LEU A 455 -22.81 11.78 -1.73
N MET A 456 -23.82 12.55 -1.34
CA MET A 456 -25.21 12.12 -1.24
C MET A 456 -26.02 12.67 -2.42
N GLY A 457 -26.87 11.83 -3.02
CA GLY A 457 -27.76 12.19 -4.10
C GLY A 457 -29.09 12.80 -3.60
N LYS A 458 -29.91 13.26 -4.55
CA LYS A 458 -31.21 13.93 -4.27
C LYS A 458 -32.18 13.07 -3.47
N THR A 459 -32.09 11.75 -3.60
CA THR A 459 -32.93 10.77 -2.91
C THR A 459 -32.49 10.48 -1.47
N GLY A 460 -31.37 11.06 -1.02
CA GLY A 460 -30.79 10.78 0.29
C GLY A 460 -30.00 9.47 0.36
N LEU A 461 -29.63 8.91 -0.79
CA LEU A 461 -28.71 7.77 -0.90
C LEU A 461 -27.27 8.25 -1.06
N ILE A 462 -26.31 7.46 -0.56
CA ILE A 462 -24.89 7.67 -0.80
C ILE A 462 -24.60 7.31 -2.26
N GLU A 463 -24.12 8.27 -3.04
CA GLU A 463 -23.74 8.08 -4.44
C GLU A 463 -22.28 7.67 -4.57
N THR A 464 -21.41 8.14 -3.67
CA THR A 464 -20.02 7.69 -3.58
C THR A 464 -19.34 8.18 -2.29
N SER A 465 -18.43 7.38 -1.76
CA SER A 465 -17.44 7.75 -0.73
C SER A 465 -16.00 7.51 -1.22
N ASP A 466 -15.84 7.37 -2.54
CA ASP A 466 -14.57 7.02 -3.16
C ASP A 466 -13.59 8.20 -3.17
N ASN A 467 -12.42 8.00 -2.55
CA ASN A 467 -11.42 9.05 -2.40
C ASN A 467 -10.88 9.60 -3.72
N VAL A 468 -10.86 8.81 -4.80
CA VAL A 468 -10.36 9.23 -6.10
C VAL A 468 -11.44 10.04 -6.82
N LYS A 469 -12.68 9.52 -6.88
CA LYS A 469 -13.85 10.23 -7.43
C LYS A 469 -14.07 11.57 -6.73
N LEU A 470 -13.87 11.60 -5.42
CA LEU A 470 -14.04 12.80 -4.60
C LEU A 470 -12.77 13.68 -4.54
N GLY A 471 -11.75 13.40 -5.35
CA GLY A 471 -10.61 14.30 -5.55
C GLY A 471 -9.60 14.37 -4.39
N ARG A 472 -9.63 13.43 -3.44
CA ARG A 472 -8.71 13.40 -2.27
C ARG A 472 -7.28 13.01 -2.65
N THR A 473 -7.08 12.38 -3.81
CA THR A 473 -5.76 11.95 -4.29
C THR A 473 -5.34 12.71 -5.56
N GLY A 474 -4.18 13.35 -5.55
CA GLY A 474 -3.49 13.79 -6.77
C GLY A 474 -4.09 15.00 -7.52
N LYS A 475 -4.70 15.96 -6.81
CA LYS A 475 -5.21 17.24 -7.37
C LYS A 475 -6.18 17.06 -8.55
N LYS A 476 -7.30 16.36 -8.34
CA LYS A 476 -8.30 16.08 -9.38
C LYS A 476 -9.64 16.79 -9.12
N ILE A 477 -9.63 18.12 -9.24
CA ILE A 477 -10.83 18.97 -9.12
C ILE A 477 -11.90 18.49 -10.10
N GLU A 478 -11.47 18.13 -11.30
CA GLU A 478 -12.29 17.67 -12.42
C GLU A 478 -13.06 16.39 -12.06
N MET A 479 -12.45 15.46 -11.31
CA MET A 479 -13.13 14.23 -10.92
C MET A 479 -14.28 14.48 -9.94
N LEU A 480 -14.09 15.40 -9.00
CA LEU A 480 -15.17 15.76 -8.07
C LEU A 480 -16.29 16.51 -8.79
N ILE A 481 -15.94 17.45 -9.69
CA ILE A 481 -16.91 18.13 -10.55
C ILE A 481 -17.71 17.13 -11.40
N GLU A 482 -17.02 16.20 -12.05
CA GLU A 482 -17.64 15.17 -12.87
C GLU A 482 -18.58 14.29 -12.04
N SER A 483 -18.15 13.87 -10.85
CA SER A 483 -18.96 13.06 -9.93
C SER A 483 -20.25 13.79 -9.53
N ILE A 484 -20.16 15.07 -9.15
CA ILE A 484 -21.33 15.88 -8.81
C ILE A 484 -22.25 16.05 -10.04
N ASN A 485 -21.69 16.33 -11.22
CA ASN A 485 -22.46 16.48 -12.45
C ASN A 485 -23.17 15.19 -12.88
N GLN A 486 -22.54 14.02 -12.70
CA GLN A 486 -23.16 12.73 -12.98
C GLN A 486 -24.37 12.49 -12.07
N VAL A 487 -24.24 12.80 -10.77
CA VAL A 487 -25.34 12.68 -9.82
C VAL A 487 -26.45 13.71 -10.10
N LEU A 488 -26.10 14.94 -10.49
CA LEU A 488 -27.08 15.97 -10.85
C LEU A 488 -27.98 15.59 -12.03
N LYS A 489 -27.46 14.80 -12.98
CA LYS A 489 -28.18 14.34 -14.18
C LYS A 489 -29.18 13.21 -13.88
N ARG A 490 -29.00 12.49 -12.77
CA ARG A 490 -29.95 11.50 -12.25
C ARG A 490 -31.05 12.23 -11.49
#